data_AF-A0A3S0W9Z3-F1
#
_entry.id   AF-A0A3S0W9Z3-F1
#
_cell.length_a   1.000
_cell.length_b   1.000
_cell.length_c   1.000
_cell.angle_alpha   90.00
_cell.angle_beta   90.00
_cell.angle_gamma   90.00
#
_symmetry.space_group_name_H-M   'P 1'
#
loop_
_entity.id
_entity.type
_entity.pdbx_description
1 polymer ?
#
loop_
_entity_poly.entity_id
_entity_poly.type
_entity_poly.pdbx_seq_one_letter_code
_entity_poly.pdbx_strand_id
1 'polypeptide(L)'
;SVILKVTLPERADFYREFVDHPRVIRVLALSGGYTRAQATTLLARNHGVIASFSRALTEGLSTAQSPAQFNAVLDEAINAIATASRT
;
A
#
# COMPACT_ATOMS: atom_id res chain seq x y z
N SER A 1 13.50 -16.37 -9.04
CA SER A 1 13.02 -15.00 -8.83
C SER A 1 12.32 -14.90 -7.48
N VAL A 2 12.22 -13.70 -6.91
CA VAL A 2 11.67 -13.45 -5.57
C VAL A 2 10.70 -12.27 -5.56
N ILE A 3 9.88 -12.20 -4.52
CA ILE A 3 9.05 -11.04 -4.19
C ILE A 3 9.57 -10.46 -2.87
N LEU A 4 9.74 -9.14 -2.80
CA LEU A 4 10.22 -8.47 -1.60
C LEU A 4 9.07 -7.71 -0.94
N LYS A 5 8.81 -8.01 0.35
CA LYS A 5 7.91 -7.22 1.18
C LYS A 5 8.73 -6.41 2.18
N VAL A 6 8.67 -5.09 2.07
CA VAL A 6 9.55 -4.15 2.79
C VAL A 6 8.72 -3.11 3.56
N THR A 7 9.36 -2.43 4.50
CA THR A 7 8.80 -1.22 5.13
C THR A 7 8.85 -0.05 4.14
N LEU A 8 7.94 0.92 4.25
CA LEU A 8 8.05 2.17 3.49
C LEU A 8 9.35 2.91 3.88
N PRO A 9 10.18 3.32 2.91
CA PRO A 9 11.46 3.96 3.22
C PRO A 9 11.28 5.45 3.56
N GLU A 10 12.21 6.00 4.34
CA GLU A 10 12.26 7.45 4.63
C GLU A 10 12.66 8.27 3.39
N ARG A 11 13.64 7.75 2.63
CA ARG A 11 14.06 8.35 1.35
C ARG A 11 13.20 7.78 0.23
N ALA A 12 12.56 8.66 -0.54
CA ALA A 12 11.82 8.30 -1.75
C ALA A 12 12.68 7.47 -2.70
N ASP A 13 12.08 6.46 -3.33
CA ASP A 13 12.72 5.56 -4.30
C ASP A 13 13.95 4.80 -3.78
N PHE A 14 14.12 4.66 -2.47
CA PHE A 14 15.26 3.93 -1.88
C PHE A 14 15.41 2.50 -2.41
N TYR A 15 14.30 1.84 -2.77
CA TYR A 15 14.29 0.46 -3.30
C TYR A 15 14.29 0.37 -4.83
N ARG A 16 14.58 1.46 -5.56
CA ARG A 16 14.50 1.48 -7.03
C ARG A 16 15.34 0.40 -7.69
N GLU A 17 16.55 0.16 -7.18
CA GLU A 17 17.42 -0.90 -7.69
C GLU A 17 16.77 -2.29 -7.62
N PHE A 18 15.95 -2.57 -6.59
CA PHE A 18 15.22 -3.84 -6.50
C PHE A 18 14.01 -3.89 -7.42
N VAL A 19 13.36 -2.76 -7.69
CA VAL A 19 12.28 -2.69 -8.68
C VAL A 19 12.81 -3.04 -10.07
N ASP A 20 14.01 -2.56 -10.41
CA ASP A 20 14.61 -2.75 -11.74
C ASP A 20 15.41 -4.08 -11.85
N HIS A 21 15.56 -4.84 -10.77
CA HIS A 21 16.41 -6.04 -10.76
C HIS A 21 15.72 -7.24 -11.43
N PRO A 22 16.36 -7.95 -12.39
CA PRO A 22 15.71 -8.99 -13.22
C PRO A 22 15.24 -10.23 -12.44
N ARG A 23 15.74 -10.44 -11.21
CA ARG A 23 15.31 -11.54 -10.33
C ARG A 23 14.21 -11.13 -9.34
N VAL A 24 13.81 -9.87 -9.28
CA VAL A 24 12.73 -9.38 -8.40
C VAL A 24 11.47 -9.25 -9.24
N ILE A 25 10.43 -9.99 -8.89
CA ILE A 25 9.14 -9.98 -9.60
C ILE A 25 8.35 -8.72 -9.24
N ARG A 26 8.37 -8.36 -7.95
CA ARG A 26 7.67 -7.19 -7.41
C ARG A 26 8.24 -6.79 -6.05
N VAL A 27 8.20 -5.49 -5.78
CA VAL A 27 8.44 -4.93 -4.45
C VAL A 27 7.09 -4.48 -3.89
N LEU A 28 6.75 -4.96 -2.69
CA LEU A 28 5.55 -4.57 -1.97
C LEU A 28 5.90 -3.89 -0.65
N ALA A 29 5.14 -2.87 -0.28
CA ALA A 29 5.31 -2.19 1.00
C ALA A 29 4.23 -2.57 2.02
N LEU A 30 4.62 -2.82 3.26
CA LEU A 30 3.71 -2.89 4.41
C LEU A 30 3.43 -1.50 4.98
N SER A 31 2.26 -1.30 5.58
CA SER A 31 1.88 0.01 6.15
C SER A 31 2.63 0.35 7.45
N GLY A 32 3.24 -0.63 8.13
CA GLY A 32 4.24 -0.37 9.17
C GLY A 32 3.73 0.30 10.45
N GLY A 33 2.42 0.42 10.64
CA GLY A 33 1.83 1.17 11.76
C GLY A 33 1.36 2.58 11.38
N TYR A 34 1.64 3.05 10.16
CA TYR A 34 1.04 4.25 9.61
C TYR A 34 -0.47 4.07 9.37
N THR A 35 -1.21 5.17 9.49
CA THR A 35 -2.60 5.24 9.02
C THR A 35 -2.67 5.03 7.51
N ARG A 36 -3.85 4.68 6.99
CA ARG A 36 -4.05 4.55 5.53
C ARG A 36 -3.61 5.80 4.78
N ALA A 37 -3.95 6.99 5.26
CA ALA A 37 -3.59 8.26 4.61
C ALA A 37 -2.07 8.52 4.59
N GLN A 38 -1.38 8.24 5.71
CA GLN A 38 0.08 8.37 5.78
C GLN A 38 0.78 7.35 4.88
N ALA A 39 0.36 6.08 4.94
CA ALA A 39 0.94 5.00 4.18
C ALA A 39 0.78 5.20 2.66
N THR A 40 -0.39 5.66 2.21
CA THR A 40 -0.63 5.98 0.78
C THR A 40 0.20 7.17 0.31
N THR A 41 0.31 8.22 1.13
CA THR A 41 1.16 9.39 0.81
C THR A 41 2.64 9.02 0.66
N LEU A 42 3.14 8.15 1.54
CA LEU A 42 4.52 7.66 1.47
C LEU A 42 4.72 6.69 0.29
N LEU A 43 3.76 5.79 0.07
CA LEU A 43 3.82 4.82 -1.03
C LEU A 43 3.88 5.52 -2.39
N ALA A 44 3.08 6.56 -2.61
CA ALA A 44 3.05 7.31 -3.87
C ALA A 44 4.37 8.03 -4.21
N ARG A 45 5.36 8.04 -3.30
CA ARG A 45 6.71 8.57 -3.55
C ARG A 45 7.71 7.48 -3.96
N ASN A 46 7.27 6.23 -4.13
CA ASN A 46 8.12 5.07 -4.39
C ASN A 46 7.66 4.36 -5.67
N HIS A 47 8.21 4.79 -6.80
CA HIS A 47 7.81 4.36 -8.13
C HIS A 47 8.06 2.85 -8.32
N GLY A 48 7.06 2.15 -8.86
CA GLY A 48 7.10 0.69 -9.06
C GLY A 48 6.92 -0.16 -7.80
N VAL A 49 6.78 0.44 -6.61
CA VAL A 49 6.42 -0.26 -5.36
C VAL A 49 4.91 -0.27 -5.19
N ILE A 50 4.34 -1.43 -4.85
CA ILE A 50 2.88 -1.56 -4.63
C ILE A 50 2.54 -1.82 -3.15
N ALA A 51 1.31 -1.54 -2.73
CA ALA A 51 0.89 -1.83 -1.37
C ALA A 51 0.73 -3.34 -1.10
N SER A 52 1.05 -3.76 0.13
CA SER A 52 0.63 -5.01 0.75
C SER A 52 0.14 -4.71 2.17
N PHE A 53 -0.93 -3.93 2.25
CA PHE A 53 -1.53 -3.42 3.48
C PHE A 53 -2.55 -4.41 4.04
N SER A 54 -2.56 -4.57 5.37
CA SER A 54 -3.56 -5.36 6.10
C SER A 54 -4.43 -4.42 6.93
N ARG A 55 -3.99 -4.01 8.14
CA ARG A 55 -4.75 -3.09 9.00
C ARG A 55 -5.13 -1.78 8.31
N ALA A 56 -4.24 -1.20 7.50
CA ALA A 56 -4.54 0.04 6.76
C ALA A 56 -5.60 -0.16 5.65
N LEU A 57 -5.76 -1.38 5.11
CA LEU A 57 -6.85 -1.69 4.18
C LEU A 57 -8.20 -1.74 4.93
N THR A 58 -8.21 -2.32 6.14
CA THR A 58 -9.43 -2.51 6.94
C THR A 58 -9.73 -1.37 7.91
N GLU A 59 -8.93 -0.31 7.90
CA GLU A 59 -9.10 0.85 8.78
C GLU A 59 -10.47 1.51 8.54
N GLY A 60 -11.27 1.65 9.60
CA GLY A 60 -12.62 2.21 9.54
C GLY A 60 -13.73 1.19 9.22
N LEU A 61 -13.40 -0.07 8.93
CA LEU A 61 -14.39 -1.14 8.78
C LEU A 61 -14.84 -1.65 10.16
N SER A 62 -16.13 -1.91 10.30
CA SER A 62 -16.72 -2.43 11.52
C SER A 62 -17.91 -3.34 11.23
N THR A 63 -18.11 -4.34 12.09
CA THR A 63 -19.26 -5.25 12.01
C THR A 63 -20.60 -4.57 12.33
N ALA A 64 -20.58 -3.36 12.89
CA ALA A 64 -21.77 -2.57 13.18
C ALA A 64 -22.28 -1.73 11.99
N GLN A 65 -21.52 -1.66 10.89
CA GLN A 65 -21.93 -0.92 9.69
C GLN A 65 -23.00 -1.68 8.91
N SER A 66 -23.89 -0.95 8.25
CA SER A 66 -24.70 -1.54 7.18
C SER A 66 -23.82 -2.02 6.02
N PRO A 67 -24.28 -2.99 5.19
CA PRO A 67 -23.52 -3.43 4.02
C PRO A 67 -23.11 -2.30 3.08
N ALA A 68 -23.99 -1.30 2.88
CA ALA A 68 -23.70 -0.16 2.02
C ALA A 68 -22.57 0.73 2.58
N GLN A 69 -22.57 1.00 3.89
CA GLN A 69 -21.51 1.77 4.54
C GLN A 69 -20.18 1.03 4.53
N PHE A 70 -20.20 -0.27 4.81
CA PHE A 70 -19.02 -1.12 4.78
C PHE A 70 -18.38 -1.12 3.38
N ASN A 71 -19.19 -1.33 2.34
CA ASN A 71 -18.71 -1.31 0.96
C ASN A 71 -18.15 0.06 0.56
N ALA A 72 -18.82 1.16 0.93
CA ALA A 72 -18.33 2.50 0.63
C ALA A 72 -16.95 2.77 1.26
N VAL A 73 -16.73 2.38 2.52
CA VAL A 73 -15.43 2.53 3.19
C VAL A 73 -14.36 1.64 2.57
N LEU A 74 -14.70 0.39 2.20
CA LEU A 74 -13.77 -0.52 1.55
C LEU A 74 -13.38 -0.01 0.15
N ASP A 75 -14.34 0.50 -0.62
CA ASP A 75 -14.10 1.08 -1.95
C ASP A 75 -13.18 2.30 -1.86
N GLU A 76 -13.42 3.20 -0.90
CA GLU A 76 -12.53 4.34 -0.65
C GLU A 76 -11.09 3.87 -0.32
N ALA A 77 -10.97 2.87 0.56
CA ALA A 77 -9.67 2.33 0.95
C ALA A 77 -8.93 1.71 -0.24
N ILE A 78 -9.62 0.89 -1.04
CA ILE A 78 -9.07 0.28 -2.25
C ILE A 78 -8.65 1.35 -3.25
N ASN A 79 -9.49 2.35 -3.51
CA ASN A 79 -9.19 3.41 -4.46
C ASN A 79 -7.96 4.23 -4.07
N ALA A 80 -7.84 4.62 -2.79
CA ALA A 80 -6.68 5.34 -2.29
C ALA A 80 -5.39 4.50 -2.43
N ILE A 81 -5.44 3.23 -2.02
CA ILE A 81 -4.29 2.31 -2.09
C ILE A 81 -3.88 2.02 -3.54
N ALA A 82 -4.86 1.77 -4.41
CA ALA A 82 -4.62 1.47 -5.82
C ALA A 82 -4.08 2.70 -6.57
N THR A 83 -4.51 3.90 -6.21
CA THR A 83 -3.97 5.15 -6.78
C THR A 83 -2.52 5.35 -6.36
N ALA A 84 -2.21 5.17 -5.07
CA ALA A 84 -0.84 5.28 -4.57
C ALA A 84 0.09 4.18 -5.12
N SER A 85 -0.43 3.00 -5.47
CA SER A 85 0.36 1.89 -6.04
C SER A 85 0.60 2.01 -7.56
N ARG A 86 0.07 3.05 -8.22
CA ARG A 86 0.13 3.24 -9.69
C ARG A 86 1.18 4.28 -10.14
N THR A 87 2.13 4.59 -9.26
CA THR A 87 3.25 5.51 -9.50
C THR A 87 4.43 4.82 -10.15
#